data_AF-A0A257GTH8-F1
#
_entry.id   AF-A0A257GTH8-F1
#
_cell.length_a   1.000
_cell.length_b   1.000
_cell.length_c   1.000
_cell.angle_alpha   90.00
_cell.angle_beta   90.00
_cell.angle_gamma   90.00
#
_symmetry.space_group_name_H-M   'P 1'
#
loop_
_entity.id
_entity.type
_entity.pdbx_description
1 polymer ?
#
loop_
_entity_poly.entity_id
_entity_poly.type
_entity_poly.pdbx_seq_one_letter_code
_entity_poly.pdbx_strand_id
1 'polypeptide(L)'
;MGIRSFAAELLLPAVLQAKNRSTSGAPGEKDEVTTFAALNEKLGYLSKAEVKLIREAYKFADEAHLGQFRASGEPYITHPLAVAGLVADWRLDAQALMAALMHDAMEDCGITKVEL
;
A
#
# COMPACT_ATOMS: atom_id res chain seq x y z
N MET A 1 29.87 -43.86 24.52
CA MET A 1 29.92 -44.22 23.08
C MET A 1 28.84 -45.24 22.77
N GLY A 2 28.06 -45.05 21.70
CA GLY A 2 27.19 -46.10 21.17
C GLY A 2 25.91 -45.60 20.50
N ILE A 3 26.03 -45.15 19.24
CA ILE A 3 24.92 -44.71 18.38
C ILE A 3 24.50 -45.89 17.50
N ARG A 4 23.20 -46.20 17.42
CA ARG A 4 22.57 -46.99 16.34
C ARG A 4 21.13 -46.46 16.20
N SER A 5 20.89 -45.44 15.39
CA SER A 5 20.72 -45.48 13.92
C SER A 5 19.62 -46.49 13.51
N PHE A 6 18.39 -45.99 13.45
CA PHE A 6 17.24 -46.66 12.84
C PHE A 6 17.26 -46.34 11.34
N ALA A 7 17.50 -47.37 10.53
CA ALA A 7 17.22 -47.35 9.11
C ALA A 7 15.75 -47.73 8.91
N ALA A 8 14.96 -46.80 8.40
CA ALA A 8 13.69 -47.07 7.77
C ALA A 8 13.61 -46.22 6.49
N GLU A 9 12.92 -46.78 5.49
CA GLU A 9 12.51 -46.16 4.23
C GLU A 9 13.52 -46.22 3.08
N LEU A 10 13.55 -47.41 2.47
CA LEU A 10 13.75 -47.58 1.04
C LEU A 10 12.38 -47.76 0.37
N LEU A 11 12.29 -47.35 -0.91
CA LEU A 11 11.19 -47.50 -1.89
C LEU A 11 10.23 -46.28 -1.93
N LEU A 12 10.00 -45.56 -3.04
CA LEU A 12 10.41 -45.60 -4.45
C LEU A 12 10.02 -44.21 -5.05
N PRO A 13 10.50 -43.87 -6.27
CA PRO A 13 10.54 -42.54 -6.83
C PRO A 13 9.25 -42.17 -7.57
N ALA A 14 8.86 -40.91 -7.50
CA ALA A 14 7.91 -40.34 -8.44
C ALA A 14 8.21 -38.85 -8.64
N VAL A 15 8.73 -38.56 -9.83
CA VAL A 15 8.32 -37.42 -10.66
C VAL A 15 8.26 -36.07 -9.93
N LEU A 16 9.36 -35.31 -9.98
CA LEU A 16 9.26 -33.86 -9.85
C LEU A 16 10.08 -33.15 -10.93
N GLN A 17 9.64 -33.33 -12.18
CA GLN A 17 9.79 -32.31 -13.20
C GLN A 17 8.39 -31.77 -13.51
N ALA A 18 7.99 -30.70 -12.83
CA ALA A 18 6.88 -29.84 -13.23
C ALA A 18 6.99 -28.54 -12.43
N LYS A 19 7.53 -27.49 -13.06
CA LYS A 19 6.73 -26.45 -13.71
C LYS A 19 6.42 -25.35 -12.71
N ASN A 20 7.17 -24.25 -12.89
CA ASN A 20 6.82 -22.88 -12.58
C ASN A 20 5.35 -22.73 -12.18
N ARG A 21 5.06 -22.87 -10.89
CA ARG A 21 3.71 -22.73 -10.36
C ARG A 21 3.54 -21.24 -10.07
N SER A 22 3.16 -20.52 -11.12
CA SER A 22 2.41 -19.28 -10.98
C SER A 22 1.26 -19.57 -10.03
N THR A 23 1.38 -19.09 -8.80
CA THR A 23 0.28 -19.09 -7.85
C THR A 23 -0.70 -18.03 -8.34
N SER A 24 -1.74 -18.50 -9.03
CA SER A 24 -2.97 -17.78 -9.30
C SER A 24 -3.49 -17.17 -8.00
N GLY A 25 -3.61 -15.84 -8.00
CA GLY A 25 -4.14 -15.05 -6.88
C GLY A 25 -5.56 -15.45 -6.52
N ALA A 26 -5.87 -15.35 -5.23
CA ALA A 26 -7.20 -15.54 -4.67
C ALA A 26 -8.14 -14.41 -5.15
N PRO A 27 -9.47 -14.62 -5.18
CA PRO A 27 -10.42 -13.57 -5.51
C PRO A 27 -10.47 -12.56 -4.34
N GLY A 28 -9.79 -11.44 -4.50
CA GLY A 28 -9.65 -10.38 -3.48
C GLY A 28 -8.32 -9.61 -3.53
N GLU A 29 -7.45 -9.87 -4.51
CA GLU A 29 -6.08 -9.39 -4.51
C GLU A 29 -5.88 -8.08 -5.32
N LYS A 30 -5.82 -6.96 -4.59
CA LYS A 30 -4.98 -5.76 -4.82
C LYS A 30 -5.41 -4.71 -5.87
N ASP A 31 -6.47 -3.95 -5.58
CA ASP A 31 -6.70 -2.61 -6.15
C ASP A 31 -6.31 -1.46 -5.18
N GLU A 32 -5.66 -1.79 -4.06
CA GLU A 32 -5.26 -0.79 -3.06
C GLU A 32 -4.15 0.11 -3.59
N VAL A 33 -4.39 1.42 -3.60
CA VAL A 33 -3.45 2.42 -4.07
C VAL A 33 -2.38 2.65 -3.01
N THR A 34 -1.18 2.10 -3.20
CA THR A 34 -0.07 2.20 -2.24
C THR A 34 1.04 3.17 -2.66
N THR A 35 0.97 3.70 -3.88
CA THR A 35 1.95 4.67 -4.41
C THR A 35 1.26 5.87 -5.02
N PHE A 36 1.91 7.03 -5.00
CA PHE A 36 1.38 8.21 -5.68
C PHE A 36 1.25 7.99 -7.20
N ALA A 37 2.11 7.18 -7.82
CA ALA A 37 2.00 6.85 -9.23
C ALA A 37 0.66 6.16 -9.55
N ALA A 38 0.29 5.16 -8.75
CA ALA A 38 -1.00 4.48 -8.87
C ALA A 38 -2.18 5.42 -8.60
N LEU A 39 -2.05 6.35 -7.64
CA LEU A 39 -3.09 7.37 -7.41
C LEU A 39 -3.25 8.26 -8.64
N ASN A 40 -2.14 8.73 -9.20
CA ASN A 40 -2.12 9.67 -10.32
C ASN A 40 -2.80 9.11 -11.59
N GLU A 41 -2.82 7.79 -11.78
CA GLU A 41 -3.57 7.13 -12.86
C GLU A 41 -5.09 7.32 -12.73
N LYS A 42 -5.60 7.45 -11.50
CA LYS A 42 -7.03 7.68 -11.20
C LYS A 42 -7.43 9.16 -11.30
N LEU A 43 -6.48 10.09 -11.32
CA LEU A 43 -6.75 11.54 -11.28
C LEU A 43 -7.02 12.18 -12.65
N GLY A 44 -7.22 11.38 -13.71
CA GLY A 44 -7.39 11.88 -15.08
C GLY A 44 -8.62 12.77 -15.31
N TYR A 45 -9.54 12.83 -14.36
CA TYR A 45 -10.72 13.70 -14.40
C TYR A 45 -10.47 15.12 -13.86
N LEU A 46 -9.29 15.38 -13.28
CA LEU A 46 -8.90 16.67 -12.72
C LEU A 46 -7.99 17.45 -13.66
N SER A 47 -7.93 18.76 -13.46
CA SER A 47 -6.96 19.62 -14.15
C SER A 47 -5.53 19.37 -13.67
N LYS A 48 -4.55 19.70 -14.52
CA LYS A 48 -3.12 19.64 -14.14
C LYS A 48 -2.78 20.49 -12.92
N ALA A 49 -3.49 21.60 -12.72
CA ALA A 49 -3.30 22.48 -11.57
C ALA A 49 -3.76 21.80 -10.27
N GLU A 50 -4.92 21.13 -10.30
CA GLU A 50 -5.44 20.35 -9.17
C GLU A 50 -4.54 19.16 -8.84
N VAL A 51 -4.09 18.41 -9.84
CA VAL A 51 -3.15 17.29 -9.63
C VAL A 51 -1.83 17.78 -9.00
N LYS A 52 -1.39 19.00 -9.33
CA LYS A 52 -0.22 19.60 -8.67
C LYS A 52 -0.49 19.86 -7.19
N LEU A 53 -1.66 20.39 -6.82
CA LEU A 53 -2.02 20.62 -5.41
C LEU A 53 -2.10 19.30 -4.63
N ILE A 54 -2.71 18.27 -5.21
CA ILE A 54 -2.78 16.93 -4.62
C ILE A 54 -1.38 16.34 -4.41
N ARG A 55 -0.44 16.58 -5.33
CA ARG A 55 0.95 16.16 -5.18
C ARG A 55 1.65 16.85 -4.01
N GLU A 56 1.41 18.14 -3.80
CA GLU A 56 1.98 18.84 -2.64
C GLU A 56 1.37 18.33 -1.32
N ALA A 57 0.06 18.08 -1.28
CA ALA A 57 -0.59 17.45 -0.12
C ALA A 57 -0.04 16.04 0.18
N TYR A 58 0.23 15.24 -0.87
CA TYR A 58 0.89 13.94 -0.71
C TYR A 58 2.27 14.07 -0.08
N LYS A 59 3.12 15.00 -0.55
CA LYS A 59 4.45 15.21 0.03
C LYS A 59 4.36 15.62 1.49
N PHE A 60 3.44 16.53 1.81
CA PHE A 60 3.22 16.96 3.19
C PHE A 60 2.84 15.79 4.09
N ALA A 61 1.90 14.94 3.66
CA ALA A 61 1.52 13.74 4.40
C ALA A 61 2.67 12.73 4.54
N ASP A 62 3.44 12.51 3.46
CA ASP A 62 4.59 11.58 3.46
C ASP A 62 5.68 12.05 4.43
N GLU A 63 5.96 13.36 4.46
CA GLU A 63 6.89 13.97 5.40
C GLU A 63 6.38 13.91 6.84
N ALA A 64 5.09 14.18 7.08
CA ALA A 64 4.49 14.12 8.41
C ALA A 64 4.53 12.69 9.00
N HIS A 65 4.29 11.68 8.16
CA HIS A 65 4.28 10.27 8.57
C HIS A 65 5.64 9.57 8.41
N LEU A 66 6.73 10.31 8.18
CA LEU A 66 8.05 9.73 7.99
C LEU A 66 8.49 8.91 9.20
N GLY A 67 8.87 7.65 8.97
CA GLY A 67 9.30 6.72 10.02
C GLY A 67 8.14 6.08 10.80
N GLN A 68 6.89 6.40 10.48
CA GLN A 68 5.72 5.69 10.99
C GLN A 68 5.41 4.48 10.10
N PHE A 69 4.97 3.40 10.75
CA PHE A 69 4.64 2.14 10.09
C PHE A 69 3.27 1.63 10.53
N ARG A 70 2.54 1.03 9.60
CA ARG A 70 1.30 0.30 9.89
C ARG A 70 1.62 -0.97 10.67
N ALA A 71 0.60 -1.57 11.30
CA ALA A 71 0.72 -2.89 11.93
C ALA A 71 1.15 -4.00 10.93
N SER A 72 0.92 -3.80 9.63
CA SER A 72 1.40 -4.69 8.56
C SER A 72 2.91 -4.60 8.32
N GLY A 73 3.59 -3.57 8.84
CA GLY A 73 4.99 -3.28 8.59
C GLY A 73 5.26 -2.38 7.37
N GLU A 74 4.22 -1.94 6.67
CA GLU A 74 4.34 -0.99 5.56
C GLU A 74 4.44 0.45 6.07
N PRO A 75 5.09 1.37 5.32
CA PRO A 75 5.09 2.79 5.63
C PRO A 75 3.66 3.33 5.80
N TYR A 76 3.43 4.19 6.79
CA TYR A 76 2.08 4.65 7.13
C TYR A 76 1.40 5.39 5.97
N ILE A 77 2.17 6.10 5.13
CA ILE A 77 1.68 6.82 3.94
C ILE A 77 0.86 5.95 2.97
N THR A 78 1.03 4.62 3.01
CA THR A 78 0.23 3.70 2.21
C THR A 78 -1.26 3.75 2.56
N HIS A 79 -1.63 4.03 3.82
CA HIS A 79 -3.02 4.15 4.26
C HIS A 79 -3.70 5.42 3.69
N PRO A 80 -3.16 6.64 3.86
CA PRO A 80 -3.75 7.82 3.23
C PRO A 80 -3.84 7.72 1.70
N LEU A 81 -2.87 7.07 1.04
CA LEU A 81 -2.93 6.81 -0.40
C LEU A 81 -4.08 5.87 -0.78
N ALA A 82 -4.34 4.82 0.00
CA ALA A 82 -5.45 3.91 -0.22
C ALA A 82 -6.80 4.63 -0.08
N VAL A 83 -6.96 5.45 0.96
CA VAL A 83 -8.15 6.28 1.18
C VAL A 83 -8.34 7.28 0.04
N ALA A 84 -7.28 7.97 -0.39
CA ALA A 84 -7.33 8.88 -1.54
C ALA A 84 -7.70 8.14 -2.84
N GLY A 85 -7.26 6.89 -3.01
CA GLY A 85 -7.67 6.03 -4.12
C GLY A 85 -9.18 5.80 -4.17
N LEU A 86 -9.81 5.51 -3.03
CA LEU A 86 -11.27 5.35 -2.92
C LEU A 86 -12.01 6.65 -3.22
N VAL A 87 -11.51 7.77 -2.71
CA VAL A 87 -12.05 9.11 -2.98
C VAL A 87 -11.96 9.43 -4.48
N ALA A 88 -10.86 9.04 -5.14
CA ALA A 88 -10.70 9.21 -6.58
C ALA A 88 -11.67 8.32 -7.39
N ASP A 89 -11.97 7.11 -6.91
CA ASP A 89 -12.95 6.22 -7.54
C ASP A 89 -14.37 6.79 -7.50
N TRP A 90 -14.70 7.56 -6.46
CA TRP A 90 -15.95 8.33 -6.38
C TRP A 90 -15.93 9.64 -7.18
N ARG A 91 -14.79 9.98 -7.81
CA ARG A 91 -14.56 11.22 -8.57
C ARG A 91 -14.89 12.49 -7.78
N LEU A 92 -14.50 12.51 -6.50
CA LEU A 92 -14.62 13.71 -5.67
C LEU A 92 -13.61 14.78 -6.09
N ASP A 93 -13.78 16.00 -5.60
CA ASP A 93 -12.95 17.13 -6.00
C ASP A 93 -11.52 17.06 -5.42
N ALA A 94 -10.66 17.95 -5.90
CA ALA A 94 -9.27 18.01 -5.46
C ALA A 94 -9.12 18.26 -3.95
N GLN A 95 -10.05 19.04 -3.36
CA GLN A 95 -10.04 19.31 -1.93
C GLN A 95 -10.32 18.05 -1.11
N ALA A 96 -11.29 17.22 -1.52
CA ALA A 96 -11.55 15.94 -0.87
C ALA A 96 -10.34 15.00 -0.93
N LEU A 97 -9.62 14.97 -2.06
CA LEU A 97 -8.40 14.16 -2.19
C LEU A 97 -7.26 14.66 -1.31
N MET A 98 -7.05 15.98 -1.27
CA MET A 98 -6.05 16.59 -0.38
C MET A 98 -6.38 16.30 1.09
N ALA A 99 -7.65 16.46 1.48
CA ALA A 99 -8.11 16.13 2.83
C ALA A 99 -7.90 14.64 3.16
N ALA A 100 -8.20 13.73 2.23
CA ALA A 100 -7.98 12.30 2.41
C ALA A 100 -6.51 11.96 2.64
N LEU A 101 -5.59 12.62 1.91
CA LEU A 101 -4.15 12.41 2.09
C LEU A 101 -3.65 12.89 3.46
N MET A 102 -4.27 13.91 4.04
CA MET A 102 -3.78 14.57 5.26
C MET A 102 -4.63 14.28 6.51
N HIS A 103 -5.67 13.44 6.40
CA HIS A 103 -6.70 13.31 7.44
C HIS A 103 -6.15 12.89 8.81
N ASP A 104 -5.12 12.04 8.83
CA ASP A 104 -4.51 11.52 10.05
C ASP A 104 -3.31 12.37 10.55
N ALA A 105 -2.83 13.33 9.75
CA ALA A 105 -1.64 14.11 10.10
C ALA A 105 -1.83 14.92 11.40
N MET A 106 -3.04 15.40 11.68
CA MET A 106 -3.34 16.10 12.94
C MET A 106 -3.34 15.18 14.15
N GLU A 107 -3.85 13.97 13.99
CA GLU A 107 -4.02 13.01 15.09
C GLU A 107 -2.70 12.30 15.42
N ASP A 108 -1.97 11.88 14.38
CA ASP A 108 -0.85 10.96 14.52
C ASP A 108 0.54 11.63 14.42
N CYS A 109 0.63 12.84 13.85
CA CYS A 109 1.91 13.52 13.59
C CYS A 109 2.10 14.80 14.39
N GLY A 110 1.10 15.23 15.17
CA GLY A 110 1.16 16.48 15.93
C GLY A 110 1.08 17.75 15.07
N ILE A 111 0.63 17.62 13.81
CA ILE A 111 0.38 18.77 12.93
C ILE A 111 -0.80 19.57 13.48
N THR A 112 -0.63 20.88 13.59
CA THR A 112 -1.68 21.76 14.08
C THR A 112 -2.62 22.17 12.95
N LYS A 113 -3.85 22.57 13.32
CA LYS A 113 -4.83 23.08 12.35
C LYS A 113 -4.34 24.28 11.52
N VAL A 114 -3.38 25.05 12.02
CA VAL A 114 -2.85 26.24 11.32
C VAL A 114 -1.87 25.85 10.22
N GLU A 115 -1.27 24.65 10.32
CA GLU A 115 -0.29 24.13 9.36
C GLU A 115 -0.94 23.39 8.18
N LEU A 116 -2.27 23.15 8.23
CA LEU A 116 -3.10 22.52 7.20
C LEU A 116 -3.92 23.54 6.41
#